data_AF-A0A2W6UIQ9-F1
#
_entry.id   AF-A0A2W6UIQ9-F1
#
_cell.length_a   1.000
_cell.length_b   1.000
_cell.length_c   1.000
_cell.angle_alpha   90.00
_cell.angle_beta   90.00
_cell.angle_gamma   90.00
#
_symmetry.space_group_name_H-M   'P 1'
#
loop_
_entity.id
_entity.type
_entity.pdbx_description
1 polymer ?
#
loop_
_entity_poly.entity_id
_entity_poly.type
_entity_poly.pdbx_seq_one_letter_code
_entity_poly.pdbx_strand_id
1 'polypeptide(L)' 'RVAVTVQIVGGRELPGTIDRAGADHLDLAVHDRGTPRRAENVTGYRVVPFTTIVLVRLAEASDLD' A
#
# COMPACT_ATOMS: atom_id res chain seq x y z
N ARG A 1 -9.65 -3.65 -6.73
CA ARG A 1 -8.73 -3.18 -5.66
C ARG A 1 -7.98 -1.98 -6.21
N VAL A 2 -7.86 -0.89 -5.44
CA VAL A 2 -7.23 0.36 -5.89
C VAL A 2 -5.83 0.43 -5.31
N ALA A 3 -4.85 0.85 -6.12
CA ALA A 3 -3.49 1.06 -5.67
C ALA A 3 -3.41 2.30 -4.76
N VAL A 4 -2.59 2.21 -3.72
CA VAL A 4 -2.37 3.26 -2.74
C VAL A 4 -0.89 3.39 -2.42
N THR A 5 -0.51 4.56 -1.89
CA THR A 5 0.71 4.71 -1.11
C THR A 5 0.32 4.98 0.35
N VAL A 6 0.80 4.13 1.25
CA VAL A 6 0.66 4.31 2.71
C VAL A 6 1.94 4.91 3.26
N GLN A 7 1.87 6.10 3.85
CA GLN A 7 3.01 6.66 4.60
C GLN A 7 2.86 6.27 6.07
N ILE A 8 3.96 5.80 6.66
CA ILE A 8 4.03 5.49 8.08
C ILE A 8 4.90 6.49 8.85
N VAL A 9 4.80 6.47 10.18
CA VAL A 9 5.68 7.22 11.09
C VAL A 9 7.14 6.97 10.71
N GLY A 10 7.95 8.03 10.71
CA GLY A 10 9.32 7.99 10.19
C GLY A 10 9.43 8.26 8.69
N GLY A 11 8.31 8.53 8.01
CA GLY A 11 8.29 9.02 6.63
C GLY A 11 8.43 7.94 5.55
N ARG A 12 8.50 6.66 5.93
CA ARG A 12 8.56 5.57 4.96
C ARG A 12 7.24 5.45 4.21
N GLU A 13 7.33 5.28 2.89
CA GLU A 13 6.20 5.04 2.02
C GLU A 13 6.12 3.58 1.58
N LEU A 14 4.93 3.03 1.58
CA LEU A 14 4.62 1.66 1.18
C LEU A 14 3.59 1.70 0.03
N PRO A 15 4.06 1.63 -1.23
CA PRO A 15 3.15 1.47 -2.36
C PRO A 15 2.57 0.06 -2.38
N GLY A 16 1.31 -0.07 -2.77
CA GLY A 16 0.68 -1.38 -2.89
C GLY A 16 -0.84 -1.32 -2.96
N THR A 17 -1.47 -2.43 -2.65
CA THR A 17 -2.93 -2.52 -2.49
C THR A 17 -3.29 -3.03 -1.11
N ILE A 18 -4.33 -2.45 -0.53
CA ILE A 18 -4.93 -2.95 0.70
C ILE A 18 -5.74 -4.19 0.36
N ASP A 19 -5.31 -5.33 0.90
CA ASP A 19 -6.00 -6.60 0.73
C ASP A 19 -7.11 -6.77 1.76
N ARG A 20 -6.88 -6.26 2.98
CA ARG A 20 -7.81 -6.28 4.11
C ARG A 20 -7.54 -5.11 5.03
N ALA A 21 -8.61 -4.57 5.62
CA ALA A 21 -8.54 -3.78 6.84
C ALA A 21 -9.02 -4.65 8.01
N GLY A 22 -8.12 -4.93 8.95
CA GLY A 22 -8.46 -5.53 10.23
C GLY A 22 -9.05 -4.50 11.19
N ALA A 23 -9.19 -4.87 12.46
CA ALA A 23 -9.68 -3.97 13.50
C ALA A 23 -8.70 -2.82 13.80
N ASP A 24 -7.40 -3.06 13.63
CA ASP A 24 -6.32 -2.17 14.05
C ASP A 24 -5.15 -2.10 13.05
N HIS A 25 -5.26 -2.76 11.89
CA HIS A 25 -4.18 -2.84 10.90
C HIS A 25 -4.69 -3.00 9.46
N LEU A 26 -3.79 -2.74 8.51
CA LEU A 26 -3.95 -3.11 7.10
C LEU A 26 -3.09 -4.34 6.78
N ASP A 27 -3.66 -5.29 6.05
CA ASP A 27 -2.87 -6.24 5.26
C ASP A 27 -2.57 -5.59 3.91
N LEU A 28 -1.32 -5.21 3.69
CA LEU A 28 -0.85 -4.53 2.49
C LEU A 28 -0.04 -5.51 1.63
N ALA A 29 -0.50 -5.76 0.41
CA ALA A 29 0.32 -6.36 -0.63
C ALA A 29 1.17 -5.26 -1.28
N VAL A 30 2.48 -5.31 -1.06
CA VAL A 30 3.45 -4.33 -1.55
C VAL A 30 3.83 -4.68 -2.98
N HIS A 31 3.77 -3.70 -3.87
CA HIS A 31 4.22 -3.79 -5.25
C HIS A 31 4.61 -2.39 -5.72
N ASP A 32 5.35 -2.31 -6.82
CA ASP A 32 5.81 -1.04 -7.37
C ASP A 32 4.62 -0.16 -7.82
N ARG A 33 4.81 1.16 -7.80
CA ARG A 33 3.83 2.11 -8.34
C ARG A 33 3.58 1.83 -9.83
N GLY A 34 2.36 2.06 -10.29
CA GLY A 34 1.96 1.76 -11.68
C GLY A 34 1.74 0.30 -12.01
N THR A 35 2.33 -0.62 -11.24
CA THR A 35 2.15 -2.05 -11.50
C THR A 35 0.79 -2.53 -10.98
N PRO A 36 0.03 -3.29 -11.80
CA PRO A 36 -1.16 -3.95 -11.32
C PRO A 36 -0.80 -4.97 -10.23
N ARG A 37 -1.68 -5.13 -9.24
CA ARG A 37 -1.56 -6.16 -8.20
C ARG A 37 -1.75 -7.57 -8.78
N ARG A 38 -0.68 -8.13 -9.35
CA ARG A 38 -0.54 -9.54 -9.78
C ARG A 38 0.39 -10.27 -8.82
N ALA A 39 0.19 -11.57 -8.65
CA ALA A 39 1.01 -12.35 -7.71
C ALA A 39 2.51 -12.22 -8.00
N GLU A 40 2.91 -12.18 -9.28
CA GLU A 40 4.30 -11.97 -9.71
C GLU A 40 4.87 -10.57 -9.42
N ASN A 41 4.00 -9.55 -9.29
CA ASN A 41 4.41 -8.17 -9.03
C ASN A 41 4.46 -7.85 -7.53
N VAL A 42 3.90 -8.72 -6.68
CA VAL A 42 3.92 -8.53 -5.22
C VAL A 42 5.32 -8.86 -4.70
N THR A 43 6.01 -7.84 -4.22
CA THR A 43 7.37 -7.97 -3.65
C THR A 43 7.34 -8.32 -2.16
N GLY A 44 6.18 -8.23 -1.52
CA GLY A 44 5.96 -8.73 -0.18
C GLY A 44 4.61 -8.36 0.41
N TYR A 45 4.34 -8.90 1.60
CA TYR A 45 3.17 -8.53 2.40
C TYR A 45 3.62 -7.81 3.67
N ARG A 46 2.83 -6.83 4.10
CA ARG A 46 3.05 -6.06 5.32
C ARG A 46 1.75 -5.94 6.11
N VAL A 47 1.83 -6.21 7.40
CA VAL A 47 0.81 -5.82 8.36
C VAL A 47 1.19 -4.42 8.85
N VAL A 48 0.33 -3.43 8.61
CA VAL A 48 0.58 -2.02 8.95
C VAL A 48 -0.40 -1.58 10.04
N PRO A 49 0.02 -1.41 11.29
CA PRO A 49 -0.86 -0.92 12.36
C PRO A 49 -1.37 0.48 12.07
N PHE A 50 -2.65 0.75 12.32
CA PHE A 50 -3.27 2.07 12.10
C PHE A 50 -2.57 3.19 12.89
N THR A 51 -2.07 2.87 14.08
CA THR A 51 -1.33 3.81 14.94
C THR A 51 -0.03 4.32 14.33
N THR A 52 0.48 3.64 13.29
CA THR A 52 1.68 4.06 12.56
C THR A 52 1.36 4.78 11.25
N ILE A 53 0.11 4.77 10.79
CA ILE A 53 -0.26 5.39 9.51
C ILE A 53 -0.33 6.89 9.69
N VAL A 54 0.41 7.61 8.86
CA VAL A 54 0.38 9.08 8.79
C VAL A 54 -0.65 9.53 7.76
N LEU A 55 -0.67 8.88 6.59
CA LEU A 55 -1.64 9.15 5.53
C LEU A 55 -1.75 7.96 4.56
N VAL A 56 -2.88 7.92 3.83
CA VAL A 56 -3.09 7.02 2.68
C VAL A 56 -3.47 7.87 1.48
N ARG A 57 -2.75 7.71 0.37
CA ARG A 57 -3.07 8.35 -0.93
C ARG A 57 -3.44 7.29 -1.95
N LEU A 58 -4.42 7.59 -2.79
CA LEU A 58 -4.64 6.82 -4.01
C LEU A 58 -3.42 7.00 -4.92
N ALA A 59 -3.06 5.97 -5.67
CA ALA A 59 -2.09 6.12 -6.76
C ALA A 59 -2.66 7.14 -7.77
N GLU A 60 -1.84 8.09 -8.20
CA GLU A 60 -2.28 9.07 -9.18
C GLU A 60 -2.43 8.41 -10.55
N ALA A 61 -3.25 9.01 -11.42
CA ALA A 61 -3.38 8.52 -12.79
C ALA A 61 -2.04 8.54 -13.54
N SER A 62 -1.15 9.49 -13.21
CA SER A 62 0.21 9.59 -13.75
C SER A 62 1.18 8.53 -13.23
N ASP A 63 0.83 7.80 -12.17
CA ASP A 63 1.64 6.65 -11.74
C ASP A 63 1.42 5.44 -12.67
N LEU A 64 0.43 5.47 -13.58
CA LEU A 64 0.06 4.37 -14.47
C LEU A 64 0.73 4.44 -15.86
N ASP A 65 1.63 5.40 -16.08
CA ASP A 65 2.36 5.62 -17.33
C ASP A 65 3.48 4.60 -17.58
#